data_AF-A0A7X0L513-F1
#
_entry.id   AF-A0A7X0L513-F1
#
_cell.length_a   1.000
_cell.length_b   1.000
_cell.length_c   1.000
_cell.angle_alpha   90.00
_cell.angle_beta   90.00
_cell.angle_gamma   90.00
#
_symmetry.space_group_name_H-M   'P 1'
#
loop_
_entity.id
_entity.type
_entity.pdbx_description
1 polymer ?
#
loop_
_entity_poly.entity_id
_entity_poly.type
_entity_poly.pdbx_seq_one_letter_code
_entity_poly.pdbx_strand_id
1 'polypeptide(L)'
;MPMDSLSPGEDPEAQARGDSGVAGNERLTALTGAVLLVLFAAEIVTVVLLRGLMPVHFFVGVLLIGPMAVKTASTGWRFLRYYARDPVYRRKGPPRPAMRVLSPLLLASTLAVIASGIALAGTGPAPAVLLRIHVISFLAWLALIIVHVTVYAARVPKVIADDWRRRTARREQRTGRRARLAVNVAALAAAAIPAVAMLPSAALWAGWGEQGVSGFGILAVVAIAITGVVSATRRRRRRL
;
A
#
# COMPACT_ATOMS: atom_id res chain seq x y z
N MET A 1 4.94 8.92 -56.39
CA MET A 1 4.66 9.04 -54.94
C MET A 1 4.89 7.66 -54.34
N PRO A 2 5.99 7.42 -53.60
CA PRO A 2 6.15 6.18 -52.88
C PRO A 2 5.26 6.21 -51.64
N MET A 3 4.51 5.13 -51.43
CA MET A 3 3.72 4.86 -50.23
C MET A 3 4.67 4.76 -49.03
N ASP A 4 4.41 5.58 -48.02
CA ASP A 4 5.11 5.57 -46.75
C ASP A 4 5.17 4.16 -46.16
N SER A 5 6.37 3.81 -45.70
CA SER A 5 6.69 2.61 -44.96
C SER A 5 5.89 2.53 -43.66
N LEU A 6 4.77 1.82 -43.68
CA LEU A 6 4.13 1.32 -42.48
C LEU A 6 5.13 0.37 -41.78
N SER A 7 5.58 0.77 -40.59
CA SER A 7 6.32 -0.09 -39.67
C SER A 7 5.59 -1.44 -39.51
N PRO A 8 6.29 -2.59 -39.54
CA PRO A 8 5.64 -3.88 -39.41
C PRO A 8 4.99 -4.06 -38.03
N GLY A 9 3.66 -3.87 -38.00
CA GLY A 9 2.71 -4.85 -37.46
C GLY A 9 2.61 -5.01 -35.94
N GLU A 10 2.31 -3.96 -35.18
CA GLU A 10 1.54 -4.17 -33.94
C GLU A 10 0.04 -4.11 -34.31
N ASP A 11 -0.67 -5.24 -34.17
CA ASP A 11 -2.12 -5.31 -34.29
C ASP A 11 -2.78 -4.25 -33.37
N PRO A 12 -3.55 -3.28 -33.92
CA PRO A 12 -4.20 -2.24 -33.14
C PRO A 12 -5.07 -2.79 -32.00
N GLU A 13 -5.69 -3.96 -32.19
CA GLU A 13 -6.50 -4.60 -31.14
C GLU A 13 -5.63 -5.17 -30.02
N ALA A 14 -4.53 -5.84 -30.35
CA ALA A 14 -3.56 -6.35 -29.38
C ALA A 14 -2.94 -5.21 -28.56
N GLN A 15 -2.63 -4.08 -29.22
CA GLN A 15 -2.10 -2.89 -28.55
C GLN A 15 -3.14 -2.26 -27.61
N ALA A 16 -4.39 -2.11 -28.06
CA ALA A 16 -5.49 -1.60 -27.24
C ALA A 16 -5.78 -2.50 -26.03
N ARG A 17 -5.72 -3.82 -26.18
CA ARG A 17 -5.85 -4.79 -25.07
C ARG A 17 -4.69 -4.67 -24.07
N GLY A 18 -3.47 -4.52 -24.57
CA GLY A 18 -2.29 -4.28 -23.73
C GLY A 18 -2.43 -3.01 -22.88
N ASP A 19 -2.80 -1.91 -23.52
CA ASP A 19 -2.97 -0.61 -22.86
C ASP A 19 -4.14 -0.64 -21.85
N SER A 20 -5.22 -1.36 -22.15
CA SER A 20 -6.33 -1.58 -21.22
C SER A 20 -5.89 -2.38 -19.99
N GLY A 21 -5.06 -3.42 -20.17
CA GLY A 21 -4.47 -4.21 -19.10
C GLY A 21 -3.57 -3.39 -18.18
N VAL A 22 -2.71 -2.54 -18.75
CA VAL A 22 -1.86 -1.61 -18.00
C VAL A 22 -2.71 -0.63 -17.18
N ALA A 23 -3.74 -0.03 -17.79
CA ALA A 23 -4.64 0.87 -17.10
C ALA A 23 -5.44 0.17 -15.98
N GLY A 24 -5.87 -1.08 -16.23
CA GLY A 24 -6.53 -1.94 -15.26
C GLY A 24 -5.66 -2.20 -14.04
N ASN A 25 -4.39 -2.57 -14.24
CA ASN A 25 -3.42 -2.78 -13.16
C ASN A 25 -3.16 -1.48 -12.37
N GLU A 26 -3.01 -0.34 -13.04
CA GLU A 26 -2.85 0.96 -12.35
C GLU A 26 -4.04 1.31 -11.47
N ARG A 27 -5.26 1.05 -11.94
CA ARG A 27 -6.49 1.30 -11.16
C ARG A 27 -6.63 0.31 -10.00
N LEU A 28 -6.26 -0.96 -10.17
CA LEU A 28 -6.21 -1.94 -9.08
C LEU A 28 -5.22 -1.49 -8.01
N THR A 29 -4.00 -1.16 -8.42
CA THR A 29 -2.95 -0.63 -7.54
C THR A 29 -3.44 0.61 -6.77
N ALA A 30 -4.16 1.52 -7.43
CA ALA A 30 -4.68 2.74 -6.80
C ALA A 30 -5.78 2.43 -5.77
N LEU A 31 -6.77 1.62 -6.15
CA LEU A 31 -7.87 1.22 -5.26
C LEU A 31 -7.34 0.47 -4.04
N THR A 32 -6.51 -0.55 -4.24
CA THR A 32 -5.90 -1.31 -3.14
C THR A 32 -5.01 -0.42 -2.27
N GLY A 33 -4.32 0.55 -2.87
CA GLY A 33 -3.57 1.56 -2.11
C GLY A 33 -4.45 2.42 -1.21
N ALA A 34 -5.66 2.78 -1.65
CA ALA A 34 -6.62 3.52 -0.83
C ALA A 34 -7.19 2.66 0.31
N VAL A 35 -7.51 1.39 0.05
CA VAL A 35 -7.93 0.43 1.09
C VAL A 35 -6.83 0.28 2.14
N LEU A 36 -5.58 0.05 1.72
CA LEU A 36 -4.43 -0.04 2.62
C LEU A 36 -4.25 1.24 3.44
N LEU A 37 -4.41 2.42 2.84
CA LEU A 37 -4.26 3.69 3.57
C LEU A 37 -5.29 3.84 4.70
N VAL A 38 -6.52 3.39 4.49
CA VAL A 38 -7.56 3.38 5.53
C VAL A 38 -7.17 2.41 6.66
N LEU A 39 -6.75 1.20 6.32
CA LEU A 39 -6.32 0.21 7.32
C LEU A 39 -5.07 0.65 8.09
N PHE A 40 -4.10 1.27 7.40
CA PHE A 40 -2.93 1.88 8.04
C PHE A 40 -3.32 3.01 8.99
N ALA A 41 -4.28 3.85 8.63
CA ALA A 41 -4.78 4.88 9.54
C ALA A 41 -5.43 4.26 10.79
N ALA A 42 -6.21 3.19 10.61
CA ALA A 42 -6.76 2.44 11.73
C ALA A 42 -5.66 1.88 12.63
N GLU A 43 -4.59 1.30 12.06
CA GLU A 43 -3.43 0.83 12.82
C GLU A 43 -2.74 1.93 13.62
N ILE A 44 -2.53 3.11 13.03
CA ILE A 44 -1.92 4.21 13.79
C ILE A 44 -2.80 4.60 14.98
N VAL A 45 -4.12 4.62 14.81
CA VAL A 45 -5.06 4.88 15.91
C VAL A 45 -5.00 3.80 16.98
N THR A 46 -4.98 2.52 16.60
CA THR A 46 -4.89 1.41 17.57
C THR A 46 -3.57 1.46 18.33
N VAL A 47 -2.46 1.82 17.70
CA VAL A 47 -1.17 1.94 18.39
C VAL A 47 -1.15 3.12 19.38
N VAL A 48 -1.80 4.25 19.07
CA VAL A 48 -1.93 5.36 20.05
C VAL A 48 -2.77 4.96 21.26
N LEU A 49 -3.77 4.09 21.06
CA LEU A 49 -4.73 3.64 22.08
C LEU A 49 -4.56 2.15 22.43
N LEU A 50 -3.32 1.65 22.37
CA LEU A 50 -3.02 0.21 22.31
C LEU A 50 -3.54 -0.57 23.51
N ARG A 51 -3.53 0.03 24.71
CA ARG A 51 -4.07 -0.60 25.93
C ARG A 51 -5.54 -1.03 25.79
N GLY A 52 -6.37 -0.21 25.13
CA GLY A 52 -7.80 -0.50 24.95
C GLY A 52 -8.12 -1.15 23.60
N LEU A 53 -7.24 -0.99 22.60
CA LEU A 53 -7.47 -1.44 21.23
C LEU A 53 -6.56 -2.60 20.79
N MET A 54 -5.93 -3.31 21.72
CA MET A 54 -5.07 -4.47 21.41
C MET A 54 -5.76 -5.52 20.51
N PRO A 55 -7.02 -5.95 20.77
CA PRO A 55 -7.69 -6.90 19.87
C PRO A 55 -7.88 -6.33 18.46
N VAL A 56 -8.16 -5.03 18.36
CA VAL A 56 -8.35 -4.34 17.08
C VAL A 56 -7.03 -4.22 16.33
N HIS A 57 -5.92 -3.92 17.02
CA HIS A 57 -4.57 -3.89 16.44
C HIS A 57 -4.20 -5.24 15.81
N PHE A 58 -4.46 -6.36 16.50
CA PHE A 58 -4.20 -7.68 15.93
C PHE A 58 -5.10 -7.98 14.74
N PHE A 59 -6.39 -7.69 14.86
CA PHE A 59 -7.34 -7.92 13.79
C PHE A 59 -6.96 -7.15 12.52
N VAL A 60 -6.77 -5.83 12.64
CA VAL A 60 -6.41 -4.97 11.51
C VAL A 60 -5.03 -5.35 10.96
N GLY A 61 -4.09 -5.73 11.82
CA GLY A 61 -2.71 -6.03 11.46
C GLY A 61 -2.60 -7.26 10.58
N VAL A 62 -3.42 -8.26 10.88
CA VAL A 62 -3.55 -9.48 10.08
C VAL A 62 -4.42 -9.23 8.84
N LEU A 63 -5.49 -8.45 8.96
CA LEU A 63 -6.37 -8.10 7.83
C LEU A 63 -5.59 -7.37 6.71
N LEU A 64 -4.58 -6.57 7.06
CA LEU A 64 -3.70 -5.87 6.12
C LEU A 64 -3.00 -6.81 5.11
N ILE A 65 -2.75 -8.08 5.49
CA ILE A 65 -2.02 -9.05 4.65
C ILE A 65 -2.68 -9.22 3.28
N GLY A 66 -4.01 -9.30 3.23
CA GLY A 66 -4.75 -9.51 1.99
C GLY A 66 -4.54 -8.37 0.98
N PRO A 67 -4.96 -7.13 1.29
CA PRO A 67 -4.73 -5.99 0.42
C PRO A 67 -3.23 -5.73 0.15
N MET A 68 -2.35 -6.01 1.12
CA MET A 68 -0.90 -5.88 0.93
C MET A 68 -0.37 -6.86 -0.13
N ALA A 69 -0.86 -8.11 -0.12
CA ALA A 69 -0.52 -9.10 -1.14
C ALA A 69 -1.00 -8.65 -2.53
N VAL A 70 -2.24 -8.15 -2.65
CA VAL A 70 -2.78 -7.60 -3.91
C VAL A 70 -1.93 -6.43 -4.41
N LYS A 71 -1.59 -5.48 -3.52
CA LYS A 71 -0.76 -4.33 -3.86
C LYS A 71 0.61 -4.77 -4.37
N THR A 72 1.26 -5.65 -3.62
CA THR A 72 2.60 -6.16 -3.91
C THR A 72 2.61 -6.91 -5.23
N ALA A 73 1.64 -7.80 -5.48
CA ALA A 73 1.50 -8.52 -6.74
C ALA A 73 1.27 -7.56 -7.92
N SER A 74 0.36 -6.58 -7.79
CA SER A 74 0.05 -5.63 -8.85
C SER A 74 1.24 -4.71 -9.20
N THR A 75 2.00 -4.25 -8.20
CA THR A 75 3.21 -3.45 -8.44
C THR A 75 4.40 -4.30 -8.90
N GLY A 76 4.53 -5.51 -8.37
CA GLY A 76 5.57 -6.48 -8.73
C GLY A 76 5.39 -6.95 -10.17
N TRP A 77 4.16 -7.22 -10.60
CA TRP A 77 3.86 -7.52 -12.00
C TRP A 77 4.33 -6.42 -12.94
N ARG A 78 3.99 -5.15 -12.61
CA ARG A 78 4.46 -4.00 -13.40
C ARG A 78 5.98 -3.90 -13.43
N PHE A 79 6.64 -4.14 -12.30
CA PHE A 79 8.10 -4.15 -12.20
C PHE A 79 8.70 -5.24 -13.11
N LEU A 80 8.24 -6.48 -12.96
CA LEU A 80 8.73 -7.62 -13.73
C LEU A 80 8.56 -7.40 -15.24
N ARG A 81 7.37 -6.96 -15.69
CA ARG A 81 7.09 -6.72 -17.12
C ARG A 81 7.95 -5.58 -17.69
N TYR A 82 8.19 -4.53 -16.91
CA TYR A 82 9.08 -3.44 -17.31
C TYR A 82 10.52 -3.92 -17.51
N TYR A 83 11.07 -4.67 -16.55
CA TYR A 83 12.45 -5.16 -16.62
C TYR A 83 12.63 -6.33 -17.59
N ALA A 84 11.58 -7.13 -17.84
CA ALA A 84 11.50 -8.11 -18.92
C ALA A 84 11.36 -7.47 -20.32
N ARG A 85 11.42 -6.14 -20.40
CA ARG A 85 11.37 -5.33 -21.62
C ARG A 85 10.07 -5.42 -22.42
N ASP A 86 8.95 -5.70 -21.76
CA ASP A 86 7.67 -5.70 -22.45
C ASP A 86 7.34 -4.33 -23.06
N PRO A 87 7.02 -4.24 -24.37
CA PRO A 87 6.83 -2.96 -25.05
C PRO A 87 5.68 -2.14 -24.44
N VAL A 88 4.57 -2.79 -24.08
CA VAL A 88 3.39 -2.12 -23.51
C VAL A 88 3.73 -1.48 -22.17
N TYR A 89 4.46 -2.18 -21.31
CA TYR A 89 4.84 -1.66 -19.99
C TYR A 89 5.98 -0.64 -20.06
N ARG A 90 6.87 -0.73 -21.06
CA ARG A 90 7.94 0.25 -21.27
C ARG A 90 7.45 1.59 -21.80
N ARG A 91 6.40 1.62 -22.64
CA ARG A 91 5.77 2.86 -23.13
C ARG A 91 5.29 3.77 -21.98
N LYS A 92 4.93 3.20 -20.83
CA LYS A 92 4.57 3.95 -19.61
C LYS A 92 5.74 4.69 -18.95
N GLY A 93 6.97 4.42 -19.38
CA GLY A 93 8.18 5.03 -18.86
C GLY A 93 8.72 4.38 -17.58
N PRO A 94 9.99 4.69 -17.22
CA PRO A 94 10.67 4.11 -16.08
C PRO A 94 10.00 4.46 -14.74
N PRO A 95 10.10 3.58 -13.73
CA PRO A 95 9.83 3.96 -12.34
C PRO A 95 10.73 5.13 -11.93
N ARG A 96 10.16 6.12 -11.23
CA ARG A 96 10.90 7.27 -10.68
C ARG A 96 12.13 6.77 -9.90
N PRO A 97 13.35 7.25 -10.17
CA PRO A 97 14.58 6.69 -9.59
C PRO A 97 14.56 6.58 -8.06
N ALA A 98 14.16 7.64 -7.35
CA ALA A 98 14.04 7.63 -5.89
C ALA A 98 13.07 6.54 -5.37
N MET A 99 12.02 6.23 -6.13
CA MET A 99 11.04 5.20 -5.75
C MET A 99 11.55 3.78 -6.00
N ARG A 100 12.65 3.60 -6.75
CA ARG A 100 13.30 2.29 -6.91
C ARG A 100 14.02 1.85 -5.65
N VAL A 101 14.42 2.79 -4.80
CA VAL A 101 15.02 2.51 -3.48
C VAL A 101 13.96 2.55 -2.39
N LEU A 102 13.08 3.57 -2.40
CA LEU A 102 12.04 3.71 -1.39
C LEU A 102 11.07 2.52 -1.37
N SER A 103 10.67 2.00 -2.54
CA SER A 103 9.62 0.96 -2.59
C SER A 103 10.09 -0.39 -2.03
N PRO A 104 11.30 -0.90 -2.35
CA PRO A 104 11.83 -2.09 -1.70
C PRO A 104 12.02 -1.93 -0.19
N LEU A 105 12.52 -0.79 0.29
CA LEU A 105 12.66 -0.53 1.73
C LEU A 105 11.29 -0.49 2.43
N LEU A 106 10.30 0.13 1.80
CA LEU A 106 8.93 0.16 2.32
C LEU A 106 8.33 -1.25 2.36
N LEU A 107 8.54 -2.06 1.32
CA LEU A 107 8.09 -3.45 1.32
C LEU A 107 8.77 -4.27 2.42
N ALA A 108 10.10 -4.17 2.54
CA ALA A 108 10.87 -4.90 3.54
C ALA A 108 10.45 -4.54 4.97
N SER A 109 10.30 -3.24 5.27
CA SER A 109 9.81 -2.79 6.57
C SER A 109 8.36 -3.20 6.83
N THR A 110 7.47 -3.16 5.82
CA THR A 110 6.10 -3.66 5.95
C THR A 110 6.07 -5.16 6.30
N LEU A 111 6.87 -5.97 5.60
CA LEU A 111 6.98 -7.40 5.87
C LEU A 111 7.54 -7.66 7.28
N ALA A 112 8.55 -6.89 7.70
CA ALA A 112 9.13 -7.00 9.04
C ALA A 112 8.12 -6.67 10.14
N VAL A 113 7.33 -5.60 10.00
CA VAL A 113 6.27 -5.23 10.95
C VAL A 113 5.21 -6.33 11.03
N ILE A 114 4.72 -6.81 9.88
CA ILE A 114 3.68 -7.85 9.84
C ILE A 114 4.20 -9.16 10.44
N ALA A 115 5.37 -9.63 10.01
CA ALA A 115 5.92 -10.91 10.46
C ALA A 115 6.23 -10.90 11.97
N SER A 116 6.84 -9.81 12.47
CA SER A 116 7.08 -9.65 13.91
C SER A 116 5.78 -9.51 14.70
N GLY A 117 4.75 -8.84 14.15
CA GLY A 117 3.43 -8.73 14.79
C GLY A 117 2.72 -10.08 14.92
N ILE A 118 2.77 -10.91 13.87
CA ILE A 118 2.23 -12.28 13.91
C ILE A 118 2.97 -13.12 14.95
N ALA A 119 4.32 -13.04 14.98
CA ALA A 119 5.12 -13.76 15.97
C ALA A 119 4.79 -13.32 17.41
N LEU A 120 4.59 -12.01 17.64
CA LEU A 120 4.19 -11.44 18.92
C LEU A 120 2.77 -11.85 19.35
N ALA A 121 1.84 -11.98 18.41
CA ALA A 121 0.52 -12.51 18.71
C ALA A 121 0.58 -13.97 19.20
N GLY A 122 1.50 -14.78 18.69
CA GLY A 122 1.68 -16.16 19.15
C GLY A 122 2.46 -16.30 20.46
N THR A 123 3.38 -15.37 20.74
CA THR A 123 4.34 -15.51 21.86
C THR A 123 4.06 -14.60 23.05
N GLY A 124 3.16 -13.63 22.91
CA GLY A 124 2.94 -12.61 23.94
C GLY A 124 4.08 -11.60 24.05
N PRO A 125 4.10 -10.76 25.10
CA PRO A 125 5.09 -9.69 25.25
C PRO A 125 6.48 -10.17 25.70
N ALA A 126 6.65 -11.45 26.06
CA ALA A 126 7.86 -11.96 26.69
C ALA A 126 9.13 -11.84 25.82
N PRO A 127 9.12 -12.13 24.50
CA PRO A 127 10.32 -12.00 23.68
C PRO A 127 10.63 -10.53 23.35
N ALA A 128 11.41 -9.88 24.21
CA ALA A 128 11.80 -8.47 24.07
C ALA A 128 12.45 -8.15 22.70
N VAL A 129 13.15 -9.13 22.10
CA VAL A 129 13.74 -8.97 20.77
C VAL A 129 12.69 -8.82 19.67
N LEU A 130 11.61 -9.62 19.69
CA LEU A 130 10.54 -9.53 18.70
C LEU A 130 9.83 -8.18 18.81
N LEU A 131 9.60 -7.74 20.05
CA LEU A 131 8.99 -6.45 20.34
C LEU A 131 9.83 -5.28 19.81
N ARG A 132 11.15 -5.32 20.03
CA ARG A 132 12.08 -4.33 19.47
C ARG A 132 12.07 -4.33 17.94
N ILE A 133 12.09 -5.51 17.32
CA ILE A 133 12.02 -5.64 15.86
C ILE A 133 10.71 -5.02 15.34
N HIS A 134 9.58 -5.32 15.97
CA HIS A 134 8.27 -4.79 15.59
C HIS A 134 8.24 -3.27 15.66
N VAL A 135 8.70 -2.70 16.78
CA VAL A 135 8.73 -1.25 16.99
C VAL A 135 9.70 -0.54 16.02
N ILE A 136 10.94 -1.05 15.86
CA ILE A 136 11.93 -0.43 14.98
C ILE A 136 11.47 -0.50 13.53
N SER A 137 10.97 -1.65 13.09
CA SER A 137 10.42 -1.80 11.74
C SER A 137 9.20 -0.92 11.52
N PHE A 138 8.35 -0.73 12.54
CA PHE A 138 7.21 0.18 12.50
C PHE A 138 7.64 1.64 12.32
N LEU A 139 8.65 2.11 13.07
CA LEU A 139 9.16 3.47 12.94
C LEU A 139 9.79 3.71 11.57
N ALA A 140 10.57 2.75 11.07
CA ALA A 140 11.12 2.81 9.71
C ALA A 140 10.02 2.83 8.65
N TRP A 141 9.03 1.94 8.78
CA TRP A 141 7.86 1.89 7.91
C TRP A 141 7.08 3.21 7.93
N LEU A 142 6.84 3.79 9.11
CA LEU A 142 6.10 5.03 9.30
C LEU A 142 6.78 6.20 8.57
N ALA A 143 8.10 6.32 8.67
CA ALA A 143 8.84 7.32 7.94
C ALA A 143 8.72 7.13 6.41
N LEU A 144 8.88 5.89 5.93
CA LEU A 144 8.83 5.56 4.51
C LEU A 144 7.43 5.74 3.91
N ILE A 145 6.37 5.34 4.62
CA ILE A 145 4.99 5.46 4.14
C ILE A 145 4.55 6.92 4.06
N ILE A 146 4.98 7.78 4.99
CA ILE A 146 4.68 9.22 4.92
C ILE A 146 5.29 9.86 3.67
N VAL A 147 6.56 9.55 3.38
CA VAL A 147 7.22 9.99 2.14
C VAL A 147 6.48 9.43 0.92
N HIS A 148 6.17 8.13 0.92
CA HIS A 148 5.48 7.46 -0.18
C HIS A 148 4.11 8.08 -0.48
N VAL A 149 3.28 8.27 0.55
CA VAL A 149 1.94 8.87 0.43
C VAL A 149 2.05 10.29 -0.08
N THR A 150 2.99 11.09 0.44
CA THR A 150 3.21 12.47 -0.01
C THR A 150 3.51 12.54 -1.51
N VAL A 151 4.37 11.65 -2.02
CA VAL A 151 4.73 11.58 -3.45
C VAL A 151 3.52 11.26 -4.33
N TYR A 152 2.55 10.49 -3.81
CA TYR A 152 1.40 10.01 -4.57
C TYR A 152 0.05 10.65 -4.18
N ALA A 153 0.02 11.57 -3.22
CA ALA A 153 -1.18 12.12 -2.59
C ALA A 153 -2.15 12.75 -3.59
N ALA A 154 -1.63 13.46 -4.60
CA ALA A 154 -2.45 14.08 -5.64
C ALA A 154 -2.85 13.12 -6.78
N ARG A 155 -2.08 12.03 -6.97
CA ARG A 155 -2.26 11.11 -8.11
C ARG A 155 -3.35 10.09 -7.85
N VAL A 156 -3.39 9.51 -6.64
CA VAL A 156 -4.32 8.42 -6.30
C VAL A 156 -5.79 8.87 -6.35
N PRO A 157 -6.18 10.01 -5.72
CA PRO A 157 -7.57 10.47 -5.78
C PRO A 157 -8.02 10.78 -7.21
N LYS A 158 -7.13 11.33 -8.04
CA LYS A 158 -7.43 11.60 -9.45
C LYS A 158 -7.71 10.31 -10.24
N VAL A 159 -6.87 9.28 -10.09
CA VAL A 159 -7.06 7.99 -10.77
C VAL A 159 -8.37 7.32 -10.34
N ILE A 160 -8.71 7.38 -9.05
CA ILE A 160 -9.98 6.85 -8.53
C ILE A 160 -11.15 7.69 -9.07
N ALA A 161 -11.08 9.01 -8.99
CA ALA A 161 -12.15 9.88 -9.47
C ALA A 161 -12.40 9.73 -10.99
N ASP A 162 -11.35 9.60 -11.79
CA ASP A 162 -11.44 9.39 -13.23
C ASP A 162 -12.05 8.04 -13.58
N ASP A 163 -11.84 7.01 -12.74
CA ASP A 163 -12.47 5.71 -12.92
C ASP A 163 -13.97 5.78 -12.59
N TRP A 164 -14.42 6.64 -11.66
CA TRP A 164 -15.83 6.79 -11.26
C TRP A 164 -16.63 7.80 -12.09
N ARG A 165 -16.01 8.90 -12.55
CA ARG A 165 -16.69 9.99 -13.28
C ARG A 165 -17.19 9.63 -14.67
N ARG A 166 -16.72 8.55 -15.27
CA ARG A 166 -17.20 8.08 -16.59
C ARG A 166 -18.60 7.48 -16.43
N ARG A 167 -19.62 8.36 -16.35
CA ARG A 167 -21.04 8.02 -16.16
C ARG A 167 -21.64 7.22 -17.34
N THR A 168 -21.00 7.29 -18.51
CA THR A 168 -21.28 6.47 -19.71
C THR A 168 -20.21 5.39 -19.92
N ALA A 169 -19.82 4.69 -18.86
CA ALA A 169 -18.83 3.62 -18.95
C ALA A 169 -19.32 2.48 -19.86
N ARG A 170 -18.54 2.17 -20.91
CA ARG A 170 -18.75 0.97 -21.76
C ARG A 170 -18.78 -0.28 -20.87
N ARG A 171 -19.51 -1.33 -21.30
CA ARG A 171 -19.68 -2.60 -20.54
C ARG A 171 -18.35 -3.15 -19.99
N GLU A 172 -17.30 -3.11 -20.79
CA GLU A 172 -15.94 -3.53 -20.45
C GLU A 172 -15.30 -2.76 -19.28
N GLN A 173 -15.57 -1.45 -19.16
CA GLN A 173 -15.09 -0.64 -18.04
C GLN A 173 -15.81 -1.00 -16.74
N ARG A 174 -17.11 -1.33 -16.82
CA ARG A 174 -17.91 -1.78 -15.67
C ARG A 174 -17.47 -3.16 -15.18
N THR A 175 -17.22 -4.11 -16.09
CA THR A 175 -16.70 -5.44 -15.73
C THR A 175 -15.32 -5.33 -15.10
N GLY A 176 -14.42 -4.52 -15.67
CA GLY A 176 -13.11 -4.25 -15.08
C GLY A 176 -13.20 -3.64 -13.68
N ARG A 177 -14.11 -2.70 -13.44
CA ARG A 177 -14.32 -2.12 -12.10
C ARG A 177 -14.80 -3.16 -11.09
N ARG A 178 -15.81 -3.97 -11.47
CA ARG A 178 -16.33 -5.05 -10.62
C ARG A 178 -15.24 -6.06 -10.27
N ALA A 179 -14.41 -6.45 -11.24
CA ALA A 179 -13.29 -7.36 -11.00
C ALA A 179 -12.29 -6.78 -9.97
N ARG A 180 -11.91 -5.49 -10.10
CA ARG A 180 -11.01 -4.85 -9.13
C ARG A 180 -11.60 -4.77 -7.72
N LEU A 181 -12.89 -4.49 -7.61
CA LEU A 181 -13.59 -4.51 -6.32
C LEU A 181 -13.64 -5.92 -5.75
N ALA A 182 -14.01 -6.92 -6.56
CA ALA A 182 -14.06 -8.32 -6.15
C ALA A 182 -12.70 -8.82 -5.65
N VAL A 183 -11.60 -8.46 -6.32
CA VAL A 183 -10.24 -8.80 -5.86
C VAL A 183 -9.94 -8.20 -4.48
N ASN A 184 -10.30 -6.94 -4.24
CA ASN A 184 -10.07 -6.32 -2.93
C ASN A 184 -10.97 -6.93 -1.84
N VAL A 185 -12.24 -7.18 -2.15
CA VAL A 185 -13.17 -7.84 -1.22
C VAL A 185 -12.71 -9.25 -0.90
N ALA A 186 -12.32 -10.03 -1.91
CA ALA A 186 -11.81 -11.39 -1.71
C ALA A 186 -10.51 -11.39 -0.88
N ALA A 187 -9.61 -10.44 -1.12
CA ALA A 187 -8.39 -10.31 -0.33
C ALA A 187 -8.68 -9.96 1.13
N LEU A 188 -9.61 -9.05 1.39
CA LEU A 188 -10.06 -8.73 2.75
C LEU A 188 -10.74 -9.94 3.41
N ALA A 189 -11.64 -10.62 2.71
CA ALA A 189 -12.34 -11.80 3.23
C ALA A 189 -11.37 -12.94 3.55
N ALA A 190 -10.40 -13.20 2.67
CA ALA A 190 -9.38 -14.22 2.89
C ALA A 190 -8.49 -13.89 4.11
N ALA A 191 -8.13 -12.62 4.31
CA ALA A 191 -7.34 -12.19 5.45
C ALA A 191 -8.17 -12.05 6.75
N ALA A 192 -9.50 -11.90 6.66
CA ALA A 192 -10.38 -11.81 7.81
C ALA A 192 -10.42 -13.12 8.61
N ILE A 193 -10.33 -14.28 7.95
CA ILE A 193 -10.33 -15.58 8.63
C ILE A 193 -9.19 -15.70 9.65
N PRO A 194 -7.90 -15.59 9.27
CA PRO A 194 -6.81 -15.61 10.24
C PRO A 194 -6.87 -14.41 11.20
N ALA A 195 -7.36 -13.24 10.78
CA ALA A 195 -7.51 -12.09 11.68
C ALA A 195 -8.47 -12.36 12.84
N VAL A 196 -9.61 -13.01 12.57
CA VAL A 196 -10.55 -13.45 13.62
C VAL A 196 -9.94 -14.56 14.47
N ALA A 197 -9.28 -15.53 13.85
CA ALA A 197 -8.64 -16.64 14.56
C ALA A 197 -7.57 -16.19 15.57
N MET A 198 -6.94 -15.04 15.33
CA MET A 198 -5.91 -14.45 16.20
C MET A 198 -6.46 -13.52 17.28
N LEU A 199 -7.77 -13.25 17.35
CA LEU A 199 -8.34 -12.41 18.41
C LEU A 199 -8.06 -12.91 19.85
N PRO A 200 -8.12 -14.23 20.15
CA PRO A 200 -7.81 -14.73 21.49
C PRO A 200 -6.38 -14.42 21.95
N SER A 201 -5.44 -14.26 21.02
CA SER A 201 -4.04 -13.88 21.33
C SER A 201 -3.94 -12.56 22.07
N ALA A 202 -4.92 -11.66 21.95
CA ALA A 202 -4.93 -10.39 22.68
C ALA A 202 -4.97 -10.60 24.21
N ALA A 203 -5.49 -11.73 24.68
CA ALA A 203 -5.50 -12.06 26.11
C ALA A 203 -4.08 -12.25 26.68
N LEU A 204 -3.12 -12.70 25.86
CA LEU A 204 -1.70 -12.82 26.25
C LEU A 204 -1.06 -11.46 26.58
N TRP A 205 -1.72 -10.38 26.17
CA TRP A 205 -1.28 -8.99 26.36
C TRP A 205 -2.09 -8.28 27.45
N ALA A 206 -2.98 -8.99 28.15
CA ALA A 206 -3.73 -8.44 29.28
C ALA A 206 -2.77 -8.02 30.41
N GLY A 207 -2.94 -6.81 30.95
CA GLY A 207 -2.09 -6.26 32.01
C GLY A 207 -0.72 -5.75 31.54
N TRP A 208 -0.43 -5.79 30.25
CA TRP A 208 0.82 -5.27 29.70
C TRP A 208 0.83 -3.73 29.70
N GLY A 209 1.74 -3.15 30.49
CA GLY A 209 1.65 -1.75 30.92
C GLY A 209 2.80 -0.81 30.51
N GLU A 210 3.99 -1.30 30.17
CA GLU A 210 5.21 -0.46 30.19
C GLU A 210 6.10 -0.74 28.96
N GLN A 211 6.14 0.21 28.03
CA GLN A 211 7.16 0.28 26.97
C GLN A 211 7.60 1.72 26.72
N GLY A 212 8.86 1.91 26.31
CA GLY A 212 9.47 3.22 26.07
C GLY A 212 8.94 3.98 24.84
N VAL A 213 8.10 3.37 24.00
CA VAL A 213 7.44 4.07 22.88
C VAL A 213 5.99 4.33 23.26
N SER A 214 5.75 5.48 23.88
CA SER A 214 4.40 5.93 24.23
C SER A 214 3.64 6.37 22.97
N GLY A 215 2.31 6.35 23.02
CA GLY A 215 1.46 6.91 21.95
C GLY A 215 1.82 8.35 21.61
N PHE A 216 2.28 9.14 22.59
CA PHE A 216 2.80 10.50 22.39
C PHE A 216 4.05 10.55 21.52
N GLY A 217 4.97 9.58 21.64
CA GLY A 217 6.15 9.49 20.79
C GLY A 217 5.79 9.28 19.31
N ILE A 218 4.76 8.47 19.05
CA ILE A 218 4.24 8.22 17.69
C ILE A 218 3.58 9.48 17.14
N LEU A 219 2.74 10.15 17.94
CA LEU A 219 2.13 11.43 17.55
C LEU A 219 3.19 12.48 17.22
N ALA A 220 4.28 12.55 17.99
CA ALA A 220 5.40 13.46 17.72
C ALA A 220 6.09 13.14 16.38
N VAL A 221 6.39 11.86 16.10
CA VAL A 221 6.99 11.45 14.82
C VAL A 221 6.07 11.79 13.65
N VAL A 222 4.77 11.50 13.77
CA VAL A 222 3.77 11.86 12.75
C VAL A 222 3.71 13.37 12.54
N ALA A 223 3.66 14.16 13.60
CA ALA A 223 3.61 15.62 13.54
C ALA A 223 4.86 16.23 12.89
N ILE A 224 6.05 15.75 13.27
CA ILE A 224 7.33 16.18 12.68
C ILE A 224 7.34 15.87 11.18
N ALA A 225 6.92 14.66 10.79
CA ALA A 225 6.91 14.25 9.40
C ALA A 225 5.91 15.05 8.56
N ILE A 226 4.69 15.29 9.07
CA ILE A 226 3.68 16.16 8.41
C ILE A 226 4.25 17.58 8.25
N THR A 227 4.85 18.14 9.30
CA THR A 227 5.42 19.49 9.27
C THR A 227 6.56 19.60 8.27
N GLY A 228 7.43 18.59 8.20
CA GLY A 228 8.50 18.51 7.20
C GLY A 228 7.98 18.49 5.77
N VAL A 229 6.92 17.71 5.50
CA VAL A 229 6.26 17.65 4.19
C VAL A 229 5.62 18.99 3.82
N VAL A 230 4.88 19.62 4.74
CA VAL A 230 4.25 20.92 4.50
C VAL A 230 5.31 21.99 4.23
N SER A 231 6.43 21.96 4.97
CA SER A 231 7.53 22.90 4.80
C SER A 231 8.24 22.74 3.45
N ALA A 232 8.51 21.50 3.05
CA ALA A 232 9.13 21.18 1.77
C ALA A 232 8.23 21.60 0.58
N THR A 233 6.93 21.35 0.68
CA THR A 233 5.96 21.73 -0.37
C THR A 233 5.79 23.26 -0.47
N ARG A 234 5.75 23.98 0.66
CA ARG A 234 5.73 25.45 0.68
C ARG A 234 7.00 26.06 0.08
N ARG A 235 8.19 25.54 0.42
CA ARG A 235 9.46 26.00 -0.17
C ARG A 235 9.50 25.83 -1.69
N ARG A 236 8.96 24.72 -2.20
CA ARG A 236 8.91 24.43 -3.64
C ARG A 236 7.98 25.37 -4.40
N ARG A 237 6.89 25.84 -3.78
CA ARG A 237 5.98 26.84 -4.35
C ARG A 237 6.51 28.27 -4.35
N ARG A 238 7.41 28.62 -3.42
CA ARG A 238 8.04 29.96 -3.35
C ARG A 238 9.21 30.16 -4.33
N ARG A 239 9.68 29.09 -4.95
CA ARG A 239 10.78 29.10 -5.94
C ARG A 239 10.29 29.07 -7.40
N LEU A 240 8.97 29.11 -7.59
CA LEU A 240 8.27 29.21 -8.86
C LEU A 240 7.57 30.57 -8.89
#